data_AF-A0A1V5QL24-F1
#
_entry.id   AF-A0A1V5QL24-F1
#
_cell.length_a   1.000
_cell.length_b   1.000
_cell.length_c   1.000
_cell.angle_alpha   90.00
_cell.angle_beta   90.00
_cell.angle_gamma   90.00
#
_symmetry.space_group_name_H-M   'P 1'
#
loop_
_entity.id
_entity.type
_entity.pdbx_description
1 polymer ?
#
loop_
_entity_poly.entity_id
_entity_poly.type
_entity_poly.pdbx_seq_one_letter_code
_entity_poly.pdbx_strand_id
1 'polypeptide(L)'
;MQEIGFNIQRLKTKSAISVSKTDTEVDPAEALRTALRLGDSAIIVGEVRSKEAKVLYEAMRVGAAGNVVLGTIHADSAYAVWDRVVNDLGVPTTSFKATDLVVVARPIRFKGSLKRVRRIVEITEIKKHWNDDPSREGGLLDLMKYDAGKDTLELMEDNLKESELFKKIQKTSGLTINEIWAEIRLRGNAKLFLVEQRNELGLKPLLEADYTSKANNKLMLMREEMLEEEGKLDYDQLLGQWKNWVKTSLVPLVQKKTANK
;
A
#
# COMPACT_ATOMS: atom_id res chain seq x y z
N MET A 1 -6.06 -16.26 2.08
CA MET A 1 -5.00 -15.60 2.87
C MET A 1 -4.60 -16.40 4.11
N GLN A 2 -5.53 -16.79 5.01
CA GLN A 2 -5.20 -17.75 6.08
C GLN A 2 -4.69 -19.09 5.50
N GLU A 3 -5.34 -19.59 4.44
CA GLU A 3 -4.94 -20.80 3.70
C GLU A 3 -3.53 -20.77 3.09
N ILE A 4 -2.91 -19.58 2.99
CA ILE A 4 -1.55 -19.41 2.48
C ILE A 4 -0.57 -18.96 3.57
N GLY A 5 -0.93 -19.17 4.84
CA GLY A 5 -0.02 -19.03 5.98
C GLY A 5 -0.04 -17.68 6.69
N PHE A 6 -0.91 -16.73 6.30
CA PHE A 6 -1.04 -15.47 7.02
C PHE A 6 -1.94 -15.62 8.25
N ASN A 7 -1.46 -15.19 9.42
CA ASN A 7 -2.31 -15.01 10.59
C ASN A 7 -3.16 -13.75 10.42
N ILE A 8 -4.42 -13.93 10.03
CA ILE A 8 -5.36 -12.82 9.80
C ILE A 8 -6.51 -12.94 10.78
N GLN A 9 -6.73 -11.89 11.56
CA GLN A 9 -7.90 -11.74 12.39
C GLN A 9 -8.84 -10.70 11.77
N ARG A 10 -10.10 -11.09 11.53
CA ARG A 10 -11.10 -10.14 11.06
C ARG A 10 -11.60 -9.30 12.23
N LEU A 11 -11.55 -7.98 12.08
CA LEU A 11 -12.23 -7.03 12.96
C LEU A 11 -13.63 -6.74 12.40
N LYS A 12 -14.68 -7.29 13.02
CA LYS A 12 -16.07 -7.03 12.63
C LYS A 12 -16.80 -6.43 13.82
N THR A 13 -17.25 -5.19 13.66
CA THR A 13 -17.85 -4.39 14.74
C THR A 13 -19.37 -4.30 14.62
N LYS A 14 -19.93 -4.55 13.43
CA LYS A 14 -21.39 -4.58 13.18
C LYS A 14 -21.80 -5.75 12.30
N SER A 15 -22.99 -6.30 12.53
CA SER A 15 -23.57 -7.30 11.62
C SER A 15 -24.24 -6.61 10.42
N ALA A 16 -24.20 -7.23 9.25
CA ALA A 16 -24.81 -6.68 8.03
C ALA A 16 -26.35 -6.84 7.99
N ILE A 17 -26.93 -7.54 8.97
CA ILE A 17 -28.33 -8.02 8.95
C ILE A 17 -29.13 -7.57 10.19
N SER A 18 -28.52 -7.03 11.24
CA SER A 18 -29.23 -6.64 12.47
C SER A 18 -29.90 -5.25 12.35
N VAL A 19 -31.20 -5.25 12.07
CA VAL A 19 -32.09 -4.09 12.30
C VAL A 19 -32.45 -3.94 13.79
N SER A 20 -32.17 -4.97 14.61
CA SER A 20 -32.40 -4.96 16.05
C SER A 20 -31.13 -4.57 16.80
N LYS A 21 -31.18 -3.45 17.52
CA LYS A 21 -30.21 -3.03 18.54
C LYS A 21 -30.25 -4.00 19.74
N THR A 22 -29.77 -5.22 19.57
CA THR A 22 -29.67 -6.21 20.67
C THR A 22 -28.20 -6.53 20.95
N ASP A 23 -27.64 -5.76 21.88
CA ASP A 23 -26.68 -6.09 22.94
C ASP A 23 -25.33 -6.81 22.72
N THR A 24 -24.83 -7.04 21.50
CA THR A 24 -23.42 -7.51 21.34
C THR A 24 -22.69 -6.93 20.12
N GLU A 25 -22.93 -5.67 19.79
CA GLU A 25 -22.09 -4.95 18.83
C GLU A 25 -20.95 -4.22 19.56
N VAL A 26 -19.72 -4.67 19.37
CA VAL A 26 -18.53 -4.02 19.92
C VAL A 26 -18.27 -2.72 19.17
N ASP A 27 -18.09 -1.62 19.90
CA ASP A 27 -17.78 -0.33 19.29
C ASP A 27 -16.49 -0.41 18.45
N PRO A 28 -16.44 0.17 17.23
CA PRO A 28 -15.24 0.15 16.41
C PRO A 28 -13.97 0.66 17.10
N ALA A 29 -14.09 1.65 17.99
CA ALA A 29 -12.96 2.12 18.78
C ALA A 29 -12.47 1.06 19.77
N GLU A 30 -13.38 0.31 20.40
CA GLU A 30 -13.03 -0.74 21.36
C GLU A 30 -12.40 -1.96 20.67
N ALA A 31 -12.94 -2.35 19.52
CA ALA A 31 -12.38 -3.40 18.70
C ALA A 31 -10.97 -3.03 18.22
N LEU A 32 -10.78 -1.78 17.78
CA LEU A 32 -9.47 -1.28 17.38
C LEU A 32 -8.48 -1.26 18.56
N ARG A 33 -8.88 -0.77 19.75
CA ARG A 33 -8.05 -0.83 20.96
C ARG A 33 -7.61 -2.23 21.33
N THR A 34 -8.50 -3.21 21.16
CA THR A 34 -8.17 -4.61 21.39
C THR A 34 -7.17 -5.12 20.35
N ALA A 35 -7.38 -4.81 19.07
CA ALA A 35 -6.46 -5.22 18.00
C ALA A 35 -5.03 -4.68 18.20
N LEU A 36 -4.90 -3.45 18.71
CA LEU A 36 -3.60 -2.82 19.00
C LEU A 36 -2.81 -3.52 20.11
N ARG A 37 -3.47 -4.32 20.96
CA ARG A 37 -2.80 -5.11 22.00
C ARG A 37 -2.26 -6.45 21.48
N LEU A 38 -2.55 -6.81 20.23
CA LEU A 38 -2.09 -8.06 19.63
C LEU A 38 -0.64 -8.00 19.15
N GLY A 39 0.06 -6.86 19.32
CA GLY A 39 1.49 -6.70 19.06
C GLY A 39 1.81 -6.34 17.60
N ASP A 40 3.02 -6.71 17.16
CA ASP A 40 3.57 -6.42 15.83
C ASP A 40 2.72 -7.02 14.71
N SER A 41 1.86 -6.19 14.15
CA SER A 41 0.89 -6.60 13.14
C SER A 41 0.71 -5.50 12.09
N ALA A 42 -0.03 -5.80 11.02
CA ALA A 42 -0.51 -4.78 10.09
C ALA A 42 -2.01 -4.59 10.32
N ILE A 43 -2.45 -3.34 10.41
CA ILE A 43 -3.87 -2.99 10.59
C ILE A 43 -4.39 -2.48 9.26
N ILE A 44 -5.41 -3.15 8.72
CA ILE A 44 -6.09 -2.73 7.49
C ILE A 44 -7.53 -2.37 7.85
N VAL A 45 -7.81 -1.07 7.85
CA VAL A 45 -9.15 -0.52 8.08
C VAL A 45 -9.87 -0.40 6.74
N GLY A 46 -11.03 -1.04 6.62
CA GLY A 46 -11.79 -1.04 5.37
C GLY A 46 -12.12 0.36 4.88
N GLU A 47 -12.82 1.16 5.70
CA GLU A 47 -13.12 2.56 5.44
C GLU A 47 -13.27 3.30 6.78
N VAL A 48 -12.61 4.46 6.91
CA VAL A 48 -12.73 5.35 8.08
C VAL A 48 -13.86 6.35 7.79
N ARG A 49 -14.90 6.36 8.63
CA ARG A 49 -16.11 7.17 8.43
C ARG A 49 -16.54 8.00 9.62
N SER A 50 -16.11 7.64 10.83
CA SER A 50 -16.68 8.17 12.07
C SER A 50 -15.63 8.25 13.18
N LYS A 51 -16.07 8.18 14.44
CA LYS A 51 -15.27 8.45 15.65
C LYS A 51 -14.08 7.50 15.83
N GLU A 52 -14.06 6.36 15.15
CA GLU A 52 -12.92 5.43 15.13
C GLU A 52 -11.63 6.07 14.61
N ALA A 53 -11.74 7.13 13.79
CA ALA A 53 -10.58 7.85 13.27
C ALA A 53 -9.69 8.39 14.39
N LYS A 54 -10.27 8.97 15.46
CA LYS A 54 -9.49 9.50 16.58
C LYS A 54 -8.66 8.41 17.25
N VAL A 55 -9.29 7.27 17.51
CA VAL A 55 -8.62 6.14 18.16
C VAL A 55 -7.56 5.52 17.26
N LEU A 56 -7.81 5.44 15.95
CA LEU A 56 -6.80 4.99 14.98
C LEU A 56 -5.59 5.90 14.98
N TYR A 57 -5.80 7.21 14.87
CA TYR A 57 -4.72 8.18 14.81
C TYR A 57 -3.97 8.35 16.15
N GLU A 58 -4.66 8.23 17.28
CA GLU A 58 -4.03 8.12 18.59
C GLU A 58 -3.11 6.89 18.66
N ALA A 59 -3.59 5.75 18.19
CA ALA A 59 -2.84 4.50 18.18
C ALA A 59 -1.61 4.53 17.26
N MET A 60 -1.76 5.10 16.07
CA MET A 60 -0.66 5.32 15.13
C MET A 60 0.42 6.21 15.76
N ARG A 61 0.02 7.29 16.45
CA ARG A 61 0.95 8.24 17.05
C ARG A 61 1.75 7.64 18.22
N VAL A 62 1.13 6.79 19.04
CA VAL A 62 1.82 6.15 20.19
C VAL A 62 2.59 4.89 19.78
N GLY A 63 2.61 4.53 18.49
CA GLY A 63 3.29 3.34 17.99
C GLY A 63 2.63 2.01 18.40
N ALA A 64 1.39 2.05 18.90
CA ALA A 64 0.64 0.84 19.24
C ALA A 64 0.01 0.17 18.01
N ALA A 65 -0.05 0.88 16.88
CA ALA A 65 -0.67 0.42 15.64
C ALA A 65 0.29 -0.33 14.73
N GLY A 66 0.98 -1.34 15.26
CA GLY A 66 1.79 -2.26 14.48
C GLY A 66 2.82 -1.61 13.55
N ASN A 67 3.39 -2.39 12.63
CA ASN A 67 4.41 -1.90 11.70
C ASN A 67 3.81 -1.15 10.50
N VAL A 68 2.55 -1.42 10.15
CA VAL A 68 1.87 -0.82 9.00
C VAL A 68 0.38 -0.62 9.28
N VAL A 69 -0.13 0.58 9.02
CA VAL A 69 -1.56 0.89 9.03
C VAL A 69 -2.01 1.33 7.65
N LEU A 70 -3.03 0.66 7.12
CA LEU A 70 -3.69 1.01 5.86
C LEU A 70 -5.16 1.31 6.12
N GLY A 71 -5.70 2.31 5.44
CA GLY A 71 -7.11 2.68 5.54
C GLY A 71 -7.61 3.26 4.23
N THR A 72 -8.92 3.18 3.99
CA THR A 72 -9.55 4.01 2.95
C THR A 72 -10.41 5.09 3.58
N ILE A 73 -10.52 6.22 2.89
CA ILE A 73 -11.38 7.34 3.26
C ILE A 73 -11.90 7.98 1.99
N HIS A 74 -13.13 8.47 2.03
CA HIS A 74 -13.73 9.14 0.88
C HIS A 74 -13.27 10.60 0.80
N ALA A 75 -12.37 10.88 -0.14
CA ALA A 75 -11.83 12.21 -0.44
C ALA A 75 -11.25 12.24 -1.87
N ASP A 76 -11.08 13.43 -2.43
CA ASP A 76 -10.66 13.64 -3.83
C ASP A 76 -9.21 14.14 -4.00
N SER A 77 -8.52 14.43 -2.91
CA SER A 77 -7.13 14.94 -2.84
C SER A 77 -6.53 14.65 -1.46
N ALA A 78 -5.20 14.74 -1.32
CA ALA A 78 -4.55 14.62 -0.01
C ALA A 78 -5.00 15.71 0.98
N TYR A 79 -5.28 16.92 0.50
CA TYR A 79 -5.82 17.99 1.33
C TYR A 79 -7.23 17.67 1.81
N ALA A 80 -8.12 17.18 0.95
CA ALA A 80 -9.47 16.78 1.34
C ALA A 80 -9.46 15.60 2.34
N VAL A 81 -8.47 14.71 2.27
CA VAL A 81 -8.25 13.68 3.29
C VAL A 81 -7.93 14.35 4.64
N TRP A 82 -6.99 15.29 4.67
CA TRP A 82 -6.66 16.03 5.89
C TRP A 82 -7.88 16.77 6.45
N ASP A 83 -8.58 17.53 5.62
CA ASP A 83 -9.77 18.31 6.01
C ASP A 83 -10.85 17.41 6.61
N ARG A 84 -11.14 16.28 5.95
CA ARG A 84 -12.09 15.29 6.46
C ARG A 84 -11.64 14.68 7.79
N VAL A 85 -10.38 14.29 7.92
CA VAL A 85 -9.88 13.63 9.14
C VAL A 85 -9.80 14.61 10.30
N VAL A 86 -9.31 15.81 10.07
CA VAL A 86 -9.03 16.80 11.11
C VAL A 86 -10.28 17.61 11.45
N ASN A 87 -10.90 18.23 10.46
CA ASN A 87 -12.01 19.16 10.70
C ASN A 87 -13.34 18.43 10.89
N ASP A 88 -13.67 17.43 10.06
CA ASP A 88 -14.95 16.73 10.20
C ASP A 88 -14.93 15.64 11.27
N LEU A 89 -13.87 14.81 11.33
CA LEU A 89 -13.77 13.71 12.29
C LEU A 89 -13.11 14.13 13.61
N GLY A 90 -12.57 15.35 13.68
CA GLY A 90 -12.01 15.95 14.90
C GLY A 90 -10.72 15.30 15.38
N VAL A 91 -9.95 14.68 14.48
CA VAL A 91 -8.61 14.17 14.79
C VAL A 91 -7.66 15.35 14.96
N PRO A 92 -6.85 15.42 16.01
CA PRO A 92 -5.87 16.50 16.14
C PRO A 92 -4.91 16.54 14.94
N THR A 93 -4.61 17.75 14.45
CA THR A 93 -3.68 17.97 13.34
C THR A 93 -2.33 17.29 13.56
N THR A 94 -1.82 17.34 14.79
CA THR A 94 -0.58 16.68 15.19
C THR A 94 -0.65 15.15 15.07
N SER A 95 -1.82 14.55 15.27
CA SER A 95 -2.02 13.11 15.07
C SER A 95 -2.09 12.76 13.59
N PHE A 96 -2.66 13.61 12.74
CA PHE A 96 -2.73 13.36 11.28
C PHE A 96 -1.35 13.16 10.66
N LYS A 97 -0.32 13.82 11.19
CA LYS A 97 1.08 13.64 10.78
C LYS A 97 1.61 12.21 10.95
N ALA A 98 0.91 11.32 11.66
CA ALA A 98 1.23 9.90 11.68
C ALA A 98 0.93 9.20 10.32
N THR A 99 0.11 9.80 9.45
CA THR A 99 -0.01 9.36 8.05
C THR A 99 1.29 9.65 7.31
N ASP A 100 1.83 8.67 6.60
CA ASP A 100 3.03 8.85 5.77
C ASP A 100 2.70 9.17 4.32
N LEU A 101 1.72 8.47 3.73
CA LEU A 101 1.32 8.62 2.33
C LEU A 101 -0.19 8.64 2.18
N VAL A 102 -0.67 9.46 1.23
CA VAL A 102 -2.03 9.43 0.71
C VAL A 102 -1.97 9.06 -0.78
N VAL A 103 -2.73 8.04 -1.18
CA VAL A 103 -2.85 7.61 -2.58
C VAL A 103 -4.28 7.85 -3.02
N VAL A 104 -4.46 8.75 -3.98
CA VAL A 104 -5.78 9.13 -4.48
C VAL A 104 -6.07 8.37 -5.76
N ALA A 105 -7.20 7.66 -5.78
CA ALA A 105 -7.72 6.99 -6.97
C ALA A 105 -9.07 7.58 -7.37
N ARG A 106 -9.21 8.01 -8.63
CA ARG A 106 -10.47 8.57 -9.16
C ARG A 106 -10.84 7.98 -10.52
N PRO A 107 -12.15 7.92 -10.85
CA PRO A 107 -12.59 7.61 -12.21
C PRO A 107 -12.31 8.78 -13.15
N ILE A 108 -11.63 8.52 -14.25
CA ILE A 108 -11.34 9.49 -15.32
C ILE A 108 -12.22 9.18 -16.53
N ARG A 109 -12.70 10.24 -17.17
CA ARG A 109 -13.41 10.20 -18.45
C ARG A 109 -12.52 10.76 -19.55
N PHE A 110 -11.84 9.88 -20.28
CA PHE A 110 -10.96 10.29 -21.38
C PHE A 110 -11.76 10.97 -22.48
N LYS A 111 -11.30 12.16 -22.92
CA LYS A 111 -11.91 12.94 -24.01
C LYS A 111 -13.43 13.14 -23.86
N GLY A 112 -13.93 13.24 -22.63
CA GLY A 112 -15.36 13.40 -22.35
C GLY A 112 -16.20 12.12 -22.54
N SER A 113 -15.58 10.95 -22.71
CA SER A 113 -16.28 9.67 -22.87
C SER A 113 -17.21 9.35 -21.69
N LEU A 114 -18.30 8.65 -21.98
CA LEU A 114 -19.17 8.06 -20.96
C LEU A 114 -18.45 6.97 -20.14
N LYS A 115 -17.49 6.28 -20.76
CA LYS A 115 -16.71 5.22 -20.10
C LYS A 115 -15.80 5.83 -19.05
N ARG A 116 -15.94 5.33 -17.83
CA ARG A 116 -15.07 5.69 -16.70
C ARG A 116 -13.98 4.64 -16.56
N VAL A 117 -12.75 5.10 -16.40
CA VAL A 117 -11.62 4.23 -16.11
C VAL A 117 -10.96 4.73 -14.83
N ARG A 118 -10.75 3.85 -13.84
CA ARG A 118 -10.09 4.23 -12.59
C ARG A 118 -8.59 4.37 -12.80
N ARG A 119 -8.02 5.43 -12.24
CA ARG A 119 -6.59 5.73 -12.22
C ARG A 119 -6.18 6.19 -10.83
N ILE A 120 -4.97 5.84 -10.42
CA ILE A 120 -4.28 6.59 -9.37
C ILE A 120 -3.90 7.93 -9.97
N VAL A 121 -4.25 9.02 -9.30
CA VAL A 121 -4.07 10.37 -9.84
C VAL A 121 -3.06 11.22 -9.08
N GLU A 122 -2.80 10.84 -7.84
CA GLU A 122 -1.96 11.58 -6.93
C GLU A 122 -1.43 10.60 -5.88
N ILE A 123 -0.13 10.68 -5.62
CA ILE A 123 0.54 10.03 -4.49
C ILE A 123 1.27 11.13 -3.74
N THR A 124 0.86 11.40 -2.51
CA THR A 124 1.33 12.54 -1.73
C THR A 124 1.90 12.07 -0.40
N GLU A 125 3.11 12.50 -0.11
CA GLU A 125 3.73 12.37 1.19
C GLU A 125 3.23 13.45 2.14
N ILE A 126 2.91 13.05 3.36
CA ILE A 126 2.56 13.98 4.44
C ILE A 126 3.83 14.28 5.23
N LYS A 127 4.41 15.48 5.01
CA LYS A 127 5.59 15.97 5.74
C LYS A 127 5.25 16.17 7.20
N LYS A 128 6.27 16.26 8.07
CA LYS A 128 6.04 16.31 9.53
C LYS A 128 6.12 17.73 10.13
N HIS A 129 6.70 18.68 9.39
CA HIS A 129 7.00 20.05 9.86
C HIS A 129 6.03 21.11 9.31
N TRP A 130 4.82 21.18 9.89
CA TRP A 130 3.77 22.19 9.67
C TRP A 130 2.83 22.19 10.88
N ASN A 131 2.03 23.22 11.14
CA ASN A 131 1.24 23.30 12.38
C ASN A 131 -0.26 23.18 12.17
N ASP A 132 -0.82 23.97 11.26
CA ASP A 132 -2.26 24.20 11.15
C ASP A 132 -2.79 23.74 9.80
N ASP A 133 -2.32 24.30 8.68
CA ASP A 133 -2.80 24.00 7.34
C ASP A 133 -1.67 23.43 6.47
N PRO A 134 -1.72 22.12 6.12
CA PRO A 134 -0.63 21.48 5.40
C PRO A 134 -0.51 21.95 3.95
N SER A 135 -1.56 22.53 3.35
CA SER A 135 -1.45 23.09 2.00
C SER A 135 -0.75 24.45 2.01
N ARG A 136 -1.01 25.28 3.01
CA ARG A 136 -0.39 26.62 3.13
C ARG A 136 1.06 26.56 3.61
N GLU A 137 1.36 25.58 4.45
CA GLU A 137 2.68 25.43 5.09
C GLU A 137 3.61 24.46 4.35
N GLY A 138 3.19 23.91 3.20
CA GLY A 138 3.99 22.95 2.44
C GLY A 138 4.16 21.60 3.13
N GLY A 139 3.14 21.19 3.91
CA GLY A 139 3.03 19.89 4.57
C GLY A 139 2.61 18.75 3.64
N LEU A 140 2.12 19.05 2.43
CA LEU A 140 1.76 18.06 1.41
C LEU A 140 2.81 18.07 0.29
N LEU A 141 3.46 16.94 0.07
CA LEU A 141 4.50 16.78 -0.94
C LEU A 141 4.07 15.74 -1.98
N ASP A 142 3.62 16.21 -3.15
CA ASP A 142 3.18 15.31 -4.22
C ASP A 142 4.38 14.58 -4.83
N LEU A 143 4.47 13.28 -4.62
CA LEU A 143 5.53 12.43 -5.18
C LEU A 143 5.21 12.03 -6.62
N MET A 144 3.93 11.78 -6.92
CA MET A 144 3.49 11.42 -8.27
C MET A 144 2.18 12.08 -8.63
N LYS A 145 2.06 12.54 -9.88
CA LYS A 145 0.83 13.13 -10.44
C LYS A 145 0.49 12.51 -11.77
N TYR A 146 -0.79 12.30 -12.01
CA TYR A 146 -1.25 11.69 -13.24
C TYR A 146 -1.52 12.70 -14.33
N ASP A 147 -0.94 12.46 -15.50
CA ASP A 147 -1.20 13.18 -16.75
C ASP A 147 -2.27 12.44 -17.55
N ALA A 148 -3.46 13.06 -17.67
CA ALA A 148 -4.59 12.50 -18.43
C ALA A 148 -4.41 12.56 -19.95
N GLY A 149 -3.54 13.44 -20.46
CA GLY A 149 -3.18 13.51 -21.87
C GLY A 149 -2.31 12.34 -22.31
N LYS A 150 -1.38 11.90 -21.45
CA LYS A 150 -0.47 10.78 -21.71
C LYS A 150 -0.95 9.42 -21.17
N ASP A 151 -1.98 9.43 -20.32
CA ASP A 151 -2.42 8.25 -19.55
C ASP A 151 -1.30 7.65 -18.68
N THR A 152 -0.49 8.51 -18.05
CA THR A 152 0.68 8.11 -17.26
C THR A 152 0.69 8.76 -15.88
N LEU A 153 1.11 7.99 -14.87
CA LEU A 153 1.43 8.52 -13.54
C LEU A 153 2.90 8.98 -13.55
N GLU A 154 3.11 10.29 -13.55
CA GLU A 154 4.43 10.92 -13.64
C GLU A 154 5.04 11.11 -12.25
N LEU A 155 6.34 10.84 -12.15
CA LEU A 155 7.13 11.07 -10.94
C LEU A 155 7.55 12.54 -10.87
N MET A 156 7.35 13.16 -9.72
CA MET A 156 7.81 14.51 -9.43
C MET A 156 9.25 14.43 -8.91
N GLU A 157 10.24 14.37 -9.81
CA GLU A 157 11.65 14.12 -9.47
C GLU A 157 12.22 15.15 -8.48
N ASP A 158 11.85 16.43 -8.61
CA ASP A 158 12.33 17.46 -7.69
C ASP A 158 11.77 17.29 -6.28
N ASN A 159 10.49 16.91 -6.16
CA ASN A 159 9.85 16.66 -4.87
C ASN A 159 10.48 15.44 -4.17
N LEU A 160 10.98 14.46 -4.92
CA LEU A 160 11.63 13.28 -4.34
C LEU A 160 12.84 13.63 -3.48
N LYS A 161 13.58 14.69 -3.84
CA LYS A 161 14.76 15.17 -3.08
C LYS A 161 14.37 15.74 -1.72
N GLU A 162 13.14 16.25 -1.61
CA GLU A 162 12.59 16.79 -0.38
C GLU A 162 11.94 15.75 0.53
N SER A 163 11.72 14.54 0.01
CA SER A 163 11.06 13.46 0.74
C SER A 163 11.77 13.11 2.05
N GLU A 164 11.05 13.23 3.17
CA GLU A 164 11.49 12.76 4.47
C GLU A 164 11.35 11.24 4.57
N LEU A 165 10.37 10.67 3.87
CA LEU A 165 10.16 9.23 3.78
C LEU A 165 11.37 8.51 3.19
N PHE A 166 11.93 8.99 2.07
CA PHE A 166 13.13 8.38 1.48
C PHE A 166 14.32 8.47 2.42
N LYS A 167 14.53 9.63 3.07
CA LYS A 167 15.60 9.81 4.07
C LYS A 167 15.43 8.85 5.26
N LYS A 168 14.20 8.65 5.73
CA LYS A 168 13.86 7.69 6.78
C LYS A 168 14.22 6.27 6.34
N ILE A 169 13.81 5.86 5.13
CA ILE A 169 14.13 4.54 4.58
C ILE A 169 15.65 4.34 4.52
N GLN A 170 16.40 5.27 3.94
CA GLN A 170 17.87 5.22 3.87
C GLN A 170 18.50 4.98 5.25
N LYS A 171 18.07 5.75 6.26
CA LYS A 171 18.58 5.62 7.64
C LYS A 171 18.24 4.26 8.25
N THR A 172 17.03 3.74 8.02
CA THR A 172 16.58 2.47 8.63
C THR A 172 17.12 1.23 7.92
N SER A 173 17.28 1.27 6.60
CA SER A 173 17.69 0.12 5.80
C SER A 173 19.19 0.10 5.50
N GLY A 174 19.90 1.21 5.70
CA GLY A 174 21.31 1.35 5.32
C GLY A 174 21.53 1.45 3.81
N LEU A 175 20.47 1.57 3.00
CA LEU A 175 20.55 1.65 1.54
C LEU A 175 20.79 3.08 1.07
N THR A 176 21.56 3.23 0.00
CA THR A 176 21.68 4.48 -0.75
C THR A 176 20.40 4.80 -1.52
N ILE A 177 20.24 6.05 -1.97
CA ILE A 177 19.07 6.46 -2.76
C ILE A 177 18.96 5.66 -4.07
N ASN A 178 20.10 5.37 -4.69
CA ASN A 178 20.18 4.60 -5.92
C ASN A 178 19.72 3.15 -5.72
N GLU A 179 20.11 2.53 -4.61
CA GLU A 179 19.68 1.18 -4.25
C GLU A 179 18.19 1.12 -3.90
N ILE A 180 17.66 2.10 -3.16
CA ILE A 180 16.21 2.20 -2.91
C ILE A 180 15.45 2.30 -4.23
N TRP A 181 15.94 3.11 -5.17
CA TRP A 181 15.32 3.24 -6.48
C TRP A 181 15.44 1.97 -7.33
N ALA A 182 16.58 1.28 -7.25
CA ALA A 182 16.77 -0.02 -7.89
C ALA A 182 15.81 -1.08 -7.32
N GLU A 183 15.63 -1.14 -6.00
CA GLU A 183 14.64 -2.00 -5.33
C GLU A 183 13.21 -1.71 -5.77
N ILE A 184 12.81 -0.44 -5.82
CA ILE A 184 11.48 -0.02 -6.29
C ILE A 184 11.26 -0.50 -7.72
N ARG A 185 12.24 -0.29 -8.61
CA ARG A 185 12.16 -0.75 -10.01
C ARG A 185 12.16 -2.26 -10.13
N LEU A 186 12.98 -2.98 -9.37
CA LEU A 186 13.01 -4.44 -9.33
C LEU A 186 11.62 -5.00 -9.01
N ARG A 187 11.01 -4.52 -7.93
CA ARG A 187 9.67 -4.96 -7.48
C ARG A 187 8.59 -4.60 -8.49
N GLY A 188 8.66 -3.39 -9.05
CA GLY A 188 7.75 -2.93 -10.11
C GLY A 188 7.83 -3.81 -11.36
N ASN A 189 9.04 -4.07 -11.85
CA ASN A 189 9.29 -4.89 -13.03
C ASN A 189 8.92 -6.37 -12.80
N ALA A 190 9.16 -6.90 -11.60
CA ALA A 190 8.73 -8.24 -11.24
C ALA A 190 7.20 -8.37 -11.28
N LYS A 191 6.47 -7.39 -10.74
CA LYS A 191 4.99 -7.39 -10.80
C LYS A 191 4.47 -7.20 -12.22
N LEU A 192 5.08 -6.29 -12.99
CA LEU A 192 4.76 -6.08 -14.40
C LEU A 192 4.89 -7.38 -15.20
N PHE A 193 5.99 -8.10 -15.00
CA PHE A 193 6.22 -9.37 -15.66
C PHE A 193 5.14 -10.43 -15.35
N LEU A 194 4.66 -10.53 -14.11
CA LEU A 194 3.53 -11.42 -13.79
C LEU A 194 2.25 -11.02 -14.53
N VAL A 195 2.00 -9.71 -14.69
CA VAL A 195 0.85 -9.20 -15.45
C VAL A 195 0.98 -9.56 -16.93
N GLU A 196 2.18 -9.38 -17.51
CA GLU A 196 2.48 -9.77 -18.89
C GLU A 196 2.24 -11.27 -19.10
N GLN A 197 2.81 -12.13 -18.25
CA GLN A 197 2.61 -13.58 -18.33
C GLN A 197 1.14 -13.99 -18.14
N ARG A 198 0.40 -13.34 -17.23
CA ARG A 198 -1.04 -13.57 -17.07
C ARG A 198 -1.82 -13.20 -18.34
N ASN A 199 -1.46 -12.09 -19.00
CA ASN A 199 -2.15 -11.62 -20.19
C ASN A 199 -1.84 -12.50 -21.40
N GLU A 200 -0.55 -12.83 -21.60
CA GLU A 200 -0.07 -13.68 -22.68
C GLU A 200 -0.67 -15.09 -22.61
N LEU A 201 -0.73 -15.68 -21.40
CA LEU A 201 -1.19 -17.05 -21.20
C LEU A 201 -2.67 -17.17 -20.83
N GLY A 202 -3.38 -16.05 -20.65
CA GLY A 202 -4.76 -16.02 -20.15
C GLY A 202 -4.94 -16.56 -18.72
N LEU A 203 -3.85 -16.73 -17.96
CA LEU A 203 -3.83 -17.45 -16.70
C LEU A 203 -4.20 -16.55 -15.51
N LYS A 204 -5.49 -16.21 -15.40
CA LYS A 204 -6.01 -15.33 -14.32
C LYS A 204 -5.53 -15.70 -12.92
N PRO A 205 -5.48 -16.99 -12.50
CA PRO A 205 -5.03 -17.36 -11.16
C PRO A 205 -3.61 -16.91 -10.83
N LEU A 206 -2.74 -16.66 -11.82
CA LEU A 206 -1.35 -16.25 -11.58
C LEU A 206 -1.23 -14.97 -10.71
N LEU A 207 -2.22 -14.07 -10.79
CA LEU A 207 -2.25 -12.83 -10.04
C LEU A 207 -2.97 -12.93 -8.69
N GLU A 208 -3.54 -14.09 -8.36
CA GLU A 208 -4.15 -14.34 -7.05
C GLU A 208 -3.09 -14.37 -5.94
N ALA A 209 -3.56 -14.17 -4.71
CA ALA A 209 -2.69 -14.05 -3.54
C ALA A 209 -1.73 -15.22 -3.37
N ASP A 210 -2.19 -16.45 -3.63
CA ASP A 210 -1.41 -17.68 -3.46
C ASP A 210 -0.13 -17.72 -4.30
N TYR A 211 -0.21 -17.19 -5.52
CA TYR A 211 0.92 -17.21 -6.45
C TYR A 211 1.70 -15.91 -6.41
N THR A 212 1.04 -14.76 -6.22
CA THR A 212 1.72 -13.48 -6.03
C THR A 212 2.62 -13.50 -4.78
N SER A 213 2.16 -14.06 -3.66
CA SER A 213 2.96 -14.21 -2.44
C SER A 213 4.18 -15.11 -2.65
N LYS A 214 4.00 -16.27 -3.30
CA LYS A 214 5.11 -17.17 -3.65
C LYS A 214 6.14 -16.51 -4.56
N ALA A 215 5.67 -15.81 -5.58
CA ALA A 215 6.50 -15.02 -6.48
C ALA A 215 7.35 -13.99 -5.72
N ASN A 216 6.71 -13.22 -4.83
CA ASN A 216 7.40 -12.22 -4.01
C ASN A 216 8.41 -12.86 -3.05
N ASN A 217 8.03 -13.93 -2.35
CA ASN A 217 8.92 -14.62 -1.42
C ASN A 217 10.13 -15.20 -2.14
N LYS A 218 9.95 -15.80 -3.33
CA LYS A 218 11.08 -16.32 -4.10
C LYS A 218 12.02 -15.21 -4.58
N LEU A 219 11.50 -14.03 -4.92
CA LEU A 219 12.34 -12.87 -5.26
C LEU A 219 13.20 -12.45 -4.06
N MET A 220 12.62 -12.40 -2.86
CA MET A 220 13.35 -12.03 -1.64
C MET A 220 14.42 -13.07 -1.27
N LEU A 221 14.10 -14.37 -1.38
CA LEU A 221 15.06 -15.44 -1.14
C LEU A 221 16.23 -15.39 -2.14
N MET A 222 15.95 -15.25 -3.44
CA MET A 222 17.01 -15.13 -4.45
C MET A 222 17.88 -13.89 -4.23
N ARG A 223 17.30 -12.81 -3.74
CA ARG A 223 18.02 -11.59 -3.37
C ARG A 223 18.96 -11.82 -2.18
N GLU A 224 18.49 -12.50 -1.15
CA GLU A 224 19.30 -12.85 0.02
C GLU A 224 20.44 -13.79 -0.37
N GLU A 225 20.14 -14.86 -1.12
CA GLU A 225 21.12 -15.81 -1.67
C GLU A 225 22.23 -15.07 -2.46
N MET A 226 21.86 -14.17 -3.39
CA MET A 226 22.83 -13.40 -4.18
C MET A 226 23.69 -12.47 -3.31
N LEU A 227 23.10 -11.83 -2.30
CA LEU A 227 23.85 -10.94 -1.42
C LEU A 227 24.84 -11.71 -0.55
N GLU A 228 24.48 -12.91 -0.09
CA GLU A 228 25.36 -13.79 0.69
C GLU A 228 26.51 -14.35 -0.16
N GLU A 229 26.25 -14.73 -1.41
CA GLU A 229 27.24 -15.35 -2.30
C GLU A 229 28.21 -14.32 -2.93
N GLU A 230 27.68 -13.19 -3.41
CA GLU A 230 28.46 -12.22 -4.20
C GLU A 230 28.85 -10.97 -3.39
N GLY A 231 28.27 -10.76 -2.21
CA GLY A 231 28.50 -9.57 -1.37
C GLY A 231 27.90 -8.28 -1.93
N LYS A 232 27.21 -8.34 -3.06
CA LYS A 232 26.54 -7.21 -3.73
C LYS A 232 25.31 -7.71 -4.48
N LEU A 233 24.38 -6.79 -4.80
CA LEU A 233 23.20 -7.09 -5.60
C LEU A 233 23.35 -6.58 -7.03
N ASP A 234 23.27 -7.50 -7.99
CA ASP A 234 22.98 -7.17 -9.39
C ASP A 234 21.47 -7.34 -9.64
N TYR A 235 20.76 -6.21 -9.65
CA TYR A 235 19.30 -6.18 -9.79
C TYR A 235 18.80 -6.75 -11.13
N ASP A 236 19.57 -6.58 -12.21
CA ASP A 236 19.17 -7.04 -13.54
C ASP A 236 19.37 -8.56 -13.66
N GLN A 237 20.50 -9.07 -13.15
CA GLN A 237 20.76 -10.50 -13.05
C GLN A 237 19.70 -11.18 -12.17
N LEU A 238 19.43 -10.63 -10.98
CA LEU A 238 18.41 -11.14 -10.05
C LEU A 238 17.03 -11.19 -10.72
N LEU A 239 16.62 -10.10 -11.38
CA LEU A 239 15.34 -10.06 -12.09
C LEU A 239 15.30 -11.10 -13.21
N GLY A 240 16.38 -11.27 -13.96
CA GLY A 240 16.50 -12.27 -15.03
C GLY A 240 16.34 -13.71 -14.52
N GLN A 241 17.08 -14.05 -13.46
CA GLN A 241 16.99 -15.37 -12.79
C GLN A 241 15.59 -15.62 -12.26
N TRP A 242 14.99 -14.62 -11.61
CA TRP A 242 13.63 -14.72 -11.09
C TRP A 242 12.58 -14.87 -12.20
N LYS A 243 12.68 -14.11 -13.31
CA LYS A 243 11.79 -14.25 -14.48
C LYS A 243 11.88 -15.64 -15.09
N ASN A 244 13.09 -16.20 -15.18
CA ASN A 244 13.30 -17.55 -15.66
C ASN A 244 12.61 -18.58 -14.72
N TRP A 245 12.77 -18.43 -13.40
CA TRP A 245 12.08 -19.27 -12.44
C TRP A 245 10.55 -19.17 -12.54
N VAL A 246 10.00 -17.96 -12.74
CA VAL A 246 8.55 -17.79 -12.94
C VAL A 246 8.06 -18.59 -14.15
N LYS A 247 8.77 -18.50 -15.29
CA LYS A 247 8.41 -19.21 -16.52
C LYS A 247 8.53 -20.73 -16.41
N THR A 248 9.60 -21.21 -15.78
CA THR A 248 9.93 -22.64 -15.72
C THR A 248 9.27 -23.38 -14.57
N SER A 249 8.92 -22.67 -13.49
CA SER A 249 8.41 -23.28 -12.25
C SER A 249 7.02 -22.77 -11.87
N LEU A 250 6.84 -21.46 -11.72
CA LEU A 250 5.59 -20.90 -11.20
C LEU A 250 4.43 -21.04 -12.19
N VAL A 251 4.64 -20.69 -13.45
CA VAL A 251 3.62 -20.78 -14.51
C VAL A 251 3.15 -22.23 -14.70
N PRO A 252 4.02 -23.23 -14.90
CA PRO A 252 3.62 -24.63 -15.01
C PRO A 252 2.86 -25.14 -13.78
N LEU A 253 3.27 -24.72 -12.57
CA LEU A 253 2.57 -25.05 -11.32
C LEU A 253 1.12 -24.53 -11.34
N VAL A 254 0.92 -23.27 -11.75
CA VAL A 254 -0.41 -22.64 -11.82
C VAL A 254 -1.26 -23.32 -12.89
N GLN A 255 -0.70 -23.61 -14.06
CA GLN A 255 -1.40 -24.30 -15.14
C GLN A 255 -1.88 -25.69 -14.70
N LYS A 256 -1.01 -26.50 -14.08
CA LYS A 256 -1.35 -27.83 -13.58
C LYS A 256 -2.47 -27.78 -12.53
N LYS A 257 -2.42 -26.81 -11.61
CA LYS A 257 -3.47 -26.63 -10.60
C LYS A 257 -4.80 -26.13 -11.19
N THR A 258 -4.75 -25.37 -12.27
CA THR A 258 -5.96 -24.86 -12.93
C THR A 258 -6.62 -25.94 -13.80
N ALA A 259 -5.83 -26.84 -14.41
CA ALA A 259 -6.35 -27.96 -15.19
C ALA A 259 -7.03 -29.05 -14.33
N ASN A 260 -6.68 -29.13 -13.04
CA ASN A 260 -7.24 -30.10 -12.10
C ASN A 260 -8.45 -29.58 -11.31
N LYS A 261 -8.98 -28.39 -11.65
CA LYS A 261 -10.18 -27.79 -11.05
C LYS A 261 -11.28 -27.70 -12.09
#